data_AF-A0A3D3GTG9-F1
#
_entry.id   AF-A0A3D3GTG9-F1
#
_cell.length_a   1.000
_cell.length_b   1.000
_cell.length_c   1.000
_cell.angle_alpha   90.00
_cell.angle_beta   90.00
_cell.angle_gamma   90.00
#
_symmetry.space_group_name_H-M   'P 1'
#
loop_
_entity.id
_entity.type
_entity.pdbx_description
1 polymer ?
#
loop_
_entity_poly.entity_id
_entity_poly.type
_entity_poly.pdbx_seq_one_letter_code
_entity_poly.pdbx_strand_id
1 'polypeptide(L)' 'MPELPEVEVCKRGIEPHVLNQIVSEVLVRNSNMRWPITPTISEICSEKIISVNRRAKYL' A
#
# COMPACT_ATOMS: atom_id res chain seq x y z
N MET A 1 13.88 -11.58 0.67
CA MET A 1 13.08 -10.75 1.59
C MET A 1 13.70 -9.36 1.56
N PRO A 2 12.95 -8.29 1.26
CA PRO A 2 13.52 -6.95 1.21
C PRO A 2 14.08 -6.54 2.57
N GLU A 3 15.21 -5.82 2.57
CA GLU A 3 15.78 -5.21 3.77
C GLU A 3 15.32 -3.74 3.88
N LEU A 4 15.77 -3.05 4.94
CA LEU A 4 15.37 -1.66 5.18
C LEU A 4 15.65 -0.72 4.00
N PRO A 5 16.82 -0.79 3.31
CA PRO A 5 17.10 0.08 2.18
C PRO A 5 16.11 -0.09 1.03
N GLU A 6 15.74 -1.32 0.68
CA GLU A 6 14.83 -1.60 -0.42
C GLU A 6 13.42 -1.10 -0.11
N VAL A 7 12.94 -1.28 1.13
CA VAL A 7 11.62 -0.78 1.55
C VAL A 7 11.58 0.75 1.52
N GLU A 8 12.67 1.42 1.91
CA GLU A 8 12.79 2.89 1.83
C GLU A 8 12.81 3.39 0.38
N VAL A 9 13.52 2.69 -0.52
CA VAL A 9 13.53 3.00 -1.95
C VAL A 9 12.13 2.83 -2.54
N CYS A 10 11.41 1.77 -2.20
CA CYS A 10 10.02 1.60 -2.61
C CYS A 10 9.12 2.74 -2.09
N LYS A 11 9.27 3.15 -0.81
CA LYS A 11 8.51 4.29 -0.24
C LYS A 11 8.67 5.53 -1.10
N ARG A 12 9.92 5.92 -1.35
CA ARG A 12 10.27 7.12 -2.13
C ARG A 12 9.84 7.02 -3.59
N GLY A 13 9.84 5.81 -4.15
CA GLY A 13 9.38 5.55 -5.50
C GLY A 13 7.88 5.72 -5.66
N ILE A 14 7.06 5.24 -4.71
CA ILE A 14 5.60 5.30 -4.84
C ILE A 14 5.00 6.62 -4.36
N GLU A 15 5.56 7.23 -3.31
CA GLU A 15 5.03 8.43 -2.65
C GLU A 15 4.64 9.57 -3.61
N PRO A 16 5.48 10.03 -4.55
CA PRO A 16 5.12 11.13 -5.45
C PRO A 16 3.99 10.78 -6.44
N HIS A 17 3.74 9.49 -6.66
CA HIS A 17 2.73 9.02 -7.61
C HIS A 17 1.40 8.68 -6.98
N VAL A 18 1.32 8.58 -5.65
CA VAL A 18 0.08 8.20 -4.96
C VAL A 18 -0.40 9.26 -3.98
N LEU A 19 0.49 10.14 -3.49
CA LEU A 19 0.15 11.19 -2.55
C LEU A 19 -0.94 12.11 -3.13
N ASN A 20 -1.94 12.41 -2.30
CA ASN A 20 -3.13 13.18 -2.64
C ASN A 20 -4.05 12.59 -3.72
N GLN A 21 -3.81 11.36 -4.18
CA GLN A 21 -4.74 10.67 -5.08
C GLN A 21 -5.87 9.98 -4.33
N ILE A 22 -6.98 9.75 -5.03
CA ILE A 22 -8.16 9.05 -4.54
C ILE A 22 -8.13 7.62 -5.08
N VAL A 23 -8.35 6.63 -4.23
CA VAL A 23 -8.43 5.23 -4.66
C VAL A 23 -9.73 5.01 -5.45
N SER A 24 -9.63 4.69 -6.73
CA SER A 24 -10.82 4.47 -7.58
C SER A 24 -11.41 3.07 -7.43
N GLU A 25 -10.56 2.05 -7.37
CA GLU A 25 -10.96 0.65 -7.32
C GLU A 25 -9.84 -0.20 -6.68
N VAL A 26 -10.23 -1.28 -5.99
CA VAL A 26 -9.32 -2.29 -5.46
C VAL A 26 -9.64 -3.64 -6.12
N LEU A 27 -8.70 -4.19 -6.89
CA LEU A 27 -8.85 -5.47 -7.56
C LEU A 27 -7.93 -6.54 -6.94
N VAL A 28 -8.49 -7.44 -6.14
CA VAL A 28 -7.78 -8.57 -5.52
C VAL A 28 -7.93 -9.82 -6.37
N ARG A 29 -6.87 -10.24 -7.07
CA ARG A 29 -6.87 -11.47 -7.88
C ARG A 29 -6.48 -12.72 -7.09
N ASN A 30 -5.76 -12.56 -5.98
CA ASN A 30 -5.36 -13.65 -5.09
C ASN A 30 -5.36 -13.13 -3.65
N SER A 31 -6.24 -13.66 -2.81
CA SER A 31 -6.36 -13.30 -1.39
C SER A 31 -5.47 -14.15 -0.47
N ASN A 32 -4.88 -15.24 -0.97
CA ASN A 32 -4.11 -16.21 -0.18
C ASN A 32 -2.65 -15.77 0.00
N MET A 33 -2.45 -14.67 0.72
CA MET A 33 -1.13 -14.21 1.19
C MET A 33 -0.78 -14.87 2.54
N ARG A 34 0.41 -14.59 3.10
CA ARG A 34 0.84 -15.13 4.42
C ARG A 34 -0.25 -14.96 5.50
N TRP A 35 -0.90 -13.80 5.49
CA TRP A 35 -2.20 -13.59 6.13
C TRP A 35 -3.21 -13.26 5.03
N PRO A 36 -4.42 -13.86 5.06
CA PRO A 36 -5.44 -13.58 4.07
C PRO A 36 -5.79 -12.09 4.00
N ILE A 37 -6.01 -11.59 2.79
CA ILE A 37 -6.50 -10.21 2.58
C ILE A 37 -7.94 -10.12 3.12
N THR A 38 -8.23 -9.10 3.92
CA THR A 38 -9.58 -8.90 4.49
C THR A 38 -10.57 -8.47 3.40
N PRO A 39 -11.84 -8.93 3.46
CA PRO A 39 -12.86 -8.53 2.49
C PRO A 39 -13.22 -7.05 2.60
N THR A 40 -12.93 -6.41 3.73
CA THR A 40 -13.12 -4.97 3.98
C THR A 40 -12.13 -4.08 3.25
N ILE A 41 -11.12 -4.64 2.57
CA ILE A 41 -10.10 -3.83 1.86
C ILE A 41 -10.71 -2.89 0.81
N SER A 42 -11.86 -3.27 0.22
CA SER A 42 -12.57 -2.45 -0.77
C SER A 42 -13.20 -1.19 -0.18
N GLU A 43 -13.32 -1.08 1.14
CA GLU A 43 -13.87 0.10 1.82
C GLU A 43 -12.96 1.33 1.66
N ILE A 44 -11.69 1.14 1.29
CA ILE A 44 -10.77 2.25 0.98
C ILE A 44 -11.10 2.96 -0.35
N CYS A 45 -11.99 2.39 -1.18
CA CYS A 45 -12.41 3.07 -2.40
C CYS A 45 -13.02 4.44 -2.07
N SER A 46 -12.67 5.45 -2.86
CA SER A 46 -12.99 6.88 -2.65
C SER A 46 -12.23 7.57 -1.51
N GLU A 47 -11.35 6.87 -0.78
CA GLU A 47 -10.47 7.51 0.20
C GLU A 47 -9.24 8.14 -0.44
N LYS A 48 -8.75 9.22 0.18
CA LYS A 48 -7.58 9.97 -0.28
C LYS A 48 -6.31 9.54 0.46
N ILE A 49 -5.23 9.31 -0.28
CA ILE A 49 -3.92 9.00 0.31
C ILE A 49 -3.28 10.29 0.84
N ILE A 50 -3.20 10.43 2.16
CA ILE A 50 -2.66 11.62 2.84
C ILE A 50 -1.16 11.53 3.16
N SER A 51 -0.61 10.31 3.27
CA SER A 51 0.81 10.10 3.57
C SER A 51 1.23 8.67 3.22
N VAL A 52 2.52 8.47 2.95
CA VAL A 52 3.16 7.16 2.81
C VAL A 52 4.33 7.10 3.78
N ASN A 53 4.27 6.21 4.75
CA ASN A 53 5.27 6.11 5.81
C ASN A 53 5.93 4.74 5.80
N ARG A 54 7.01 4.57 6.57
CA ARG A 54 7.64 3.28 6.77
C ARG A 54 7.98 3.11 8.24
N ARG A 55 7.66 1.95 8.80
CA ARG A 55 8.10 1.52 10.14
C ARG A 55 8.77 0.17 10.03
N ALA A 56 10.06 0.10 10.38
CA ALA A 56 10.88 -1.09 10.13
C ALA A 56 10.75 -1.55 8.66
N LYS A 57 10.34 -2.80 8.40
CA LYS A 57 10.16 -3.33 7.04
C LYS A 57 8.71 -3.24 6.53
N TYR A 58 7.87 -2.42 7.17
CA TYR A 58 6.48 -2.19 6.77
C TYR A 58 6.34 -0.83 6.10
N LEU A 59 5.76 -0.84 4.90
CA LEU A 59 5.21 0.33 4.21
C LEU A 59 3.76 0.54 4.63
#